data_AF-G0MJR9-F1
#
_entry.id   AF-G0MJR9-F1
#
_cell.length_a   1.000
_cell.length_b   1.000
_cell.length_c   1.000
_cell.angle_alpha   90.00
_cell.angle_beta   90.00
_cell.angle_gamma   90.00
#
_symmetry.space_group_name_H-M   'P 1'
#
loop_
_entity.id
_entity.type
_entity.pdbx_description
1 polymer ?
#
loop_
_entity_poly.entity_id
_entity_poly.type
_entity_poly.pdbx_seq_one_letter_code
_entity_poly.pdbx_strand_id
1 'polypeptide(L)'
;MDSGFWIFCTIEGFLIVFLIINLINKVLKYFAQRRSKQTTEVKKTPMIPFSQEGLYEYKGDNHKKHVIPDVRILCSPIFKSYCASSKINKFMIDLFKLRIHEDDGTSTRLGKKCPLPKNARVISIKMNGFKHGKELHEFEPIDGAAHGSSYEFQMFGDQKIQATYYVEGGVSYPAGYCIYLSKTGLRDEEFPLDVIRESSFLAAQMYLWRMRRMRQVASAPMEEDDGSQGGRLCEGLEMERQDPPPPYGTIHIV
;
A
#
# COMPACT_ATOMS: atom_id res chain seq x y z
N MET A 1 -8.99 -63.95 8.31
CA MET A 1 -8.70 -62.53 8.55
C MET A 1 -9.48 -61.76 7.50
N ASP A 2 -10.55 -61.08 7.91
CA ASP A 2 -11.59 -60.62 7.00
C ASP A 2 -11.16 -59.36 6.25
N SER A 3 -11.44 -59.34 4.95
CA SER A 3 -11.17 -58.20 4.06
C SER A 3 -11.81 -56.89 4.56
N GLY A 4 -12.92 -56.98 5.29
CA GLY A 4 -13.59 -55.82 5.93
C GLY A 4 -12.74 -55.12 6.99
N PHE A 5 -11.90 -55.86 7.74
CA PHE A 5 -11.04 -55.28 8.76
C PHE A 5 -9.95 -54.38 8.15
N TRP A 6 -9.33 -54.84 7.05
CA TRP A 6 -8.30 -54.06 6.34
C TRP A 6 -8.86 -52.80 5.67
N ILE A 7 -10.11 -52.86 5.16
CA ILE A 7 -10.79 -51.69 4.59
C ILE A 7 -11.08 -50.65 5.68
N PHE A 8 -11.51 -51.07 6.87
CA PHE A 8 -11.75 -50.16 7.98
C PHE A 8 -10.48 -49.44 8.44
N CYS A 9 -9.38 -50.18 8.65
CA CYS A 9 -8.10 -49.59 9.07
C CYS A 9 -7.51 -48.62 8.04
N THR A 10 -7.70 -48.88 6.73
CA THR A 10 -7.22 -47.97 5.69
C THR A 10 -8.03 -46.66 5.68
N ILE A 11 -9.35 -46.72 5.84
CA ILE A 11 -10.21 -45.53 5.92
C ILE A 11 -9.85 -44.67 7.15
N GLU A 12 -9.70 -45.28 8.32
CA GLU A 12 -9.28 -44.54 9.53
C GLU A 12 -7.90 -43.90 9.35
N GLY A 13 -6.95 -44.61 8.73
CA GLY A 13 -5.63 -44.07 8.40
C GLY A 13 -5.72 -42.82 7.52
N PHE A 14 -6.55 -42.84 6.46
CA PHE A 14 -6.75 -41.67 5.60
C PHE A 14 -7.42 -40.50 6.34
N LEU A 15 -8.37 -40.76 7.24
CA LEU A 15 -9.00 -39.72 8.05
C LEU A 15 -7.99 -39.04 8.99
N ILE A 16 -7.13 -39.83 9.64
CA ILE A 16 -6.08 -39.29 10.51
C ILE A 16 -5.09 -38.43 9.70
N VAL A 17 -4.64 -38.92 8.54
CA VAL A 17 -3.74 -38.14 7.65
C VAL A 17 -4.41 -36.84 7.21
N PHE A 18 -5.68 -36.87 6.82
CA PHE A 18 -6.44 -35.68 6.44
C PHE A 18 -6.56 -34.68 7.60
N LEU A 19 -6.82 -35.14 8.83
CA LEU A 19 -6.87 -34.28 10.02
C LEU A 19 -5.51 -33.64 10.31
N ILE A 20 -4.41 -34.38 10.21
CA ILE A 20 -3.05 -33.87 10.39
C ILE A 20 -2.74 -32.79 9.35
N ILE A 21 -3.04 -33.03 8.07
CA ILE A 21 -2.84 -32.04 7.00
C ILE A 21 -3.64 -30.76 7.27
N ASN A 22 -4.90 -30.89 7.69
CA ASN A 22 -5.72 -29.72 8.02
C ASN A 22 -5.18 -28.95 9.23
N LEU A 23 -4.68 -29.65 10.25
CA LEU A 23 -4.06 -29.02 11.41
C LEU A 23 -2.79 -28.26 11.02
N ILE A 24 -1.90 -28.88 10.22
CA ILE A 24 -0.70 -28.23 9.69
C ILE A 24 -1.08 -26.98 8.90
N ASN A 25 -2.08 -27.06 8.02
CA ASN A 25 -2.55 -25.90 7.26
C ASN A 25 -3.06 -24.76 8.15
N LYS A 26 -3.83 -25.07 9.21
CA LYS A 26 -4.29 -24.07 10.19
C LYS A 26 -3.12 -23.41 10.92
N VAL A 27 -2.15 -24.20 11.36
CA VAL A 27 -0.94 -23.71 12.04
C VAL A 27 -0.13 -22.81 11.11
N LEU A 28 0.08 -23.23 9.85
CA LEU A 28 0.79 -22.44 8.84
C LEU A 28 0.08 -21.12 8.51
N LYS A 29 -1.25 -21.10 8.50
CA LYS A 29 -2.06 -19.88 8.34
C LYS A 29 -1.93 -18.95 9.53
N TYR A 30 -2.02 -19.50 10.75
CA TYR A 30 -1.85 -18.72 11.97
C TYR A 30 -0.47 -18.03 12.03
N PHE A 31 0.61 -18.75 11.69
CA PHE A 31 1.94 -18.16 11.61
C PHE A 31 2.06 -17.09 10.51
N ALA A 32 1.43 -17.32 9.35
CA ALA A 32 1.43 -16.33 8.26
C ALA A 32 0.73 -15.04 8.69
N GLN A 33 -0.43 -15.15 9.33
CA GLN A 33 -1.19 -14.01 9.85
C GLN A 33 -0.43 -13.28 10.96
N ARG A 34 0.25 -14.01 11.85
CA ARG A 34 1.08 -13.37 12.88
C ARG A 34 2.26 -12.60 12.28
N ARG A 35 2.90 -13.13 11.24
CA ARG A 35 3.97 -12.44 10.51
C ARG A 35 3.46 -11.24 9.73
N SER A 36 2.26 -11.30 9.18
CA SER A 36 1.71 -10.16 8.43
C SER A 36 1.39 -8.94 9.31
N LYS A 37 1.19 -9.13 10.62
CA LYS A 37 1.08 -8.04 11.59
C LYS A 37 2.44 -7.43 12.02
N GLN A 38 3.56 -8.01 11.60
CA GLN A 38 4.87 -7.45 11.93
C GLN A 38 5.11 -6.17 11.11
N THR A 39 5.53 -5.14 11.82
CA THR A 39 5.86 -3.83 11.27
C THR A 39 7.31 -3.50 11.62
N THR A 40 8.05 -2.90 10.70
CA THR A 40 9.40 -2.42 11.00
C THR A 40 9.37 -1.05 11.66
N GLU A 41 10.50 -0.68 12.25
CA GLU A 41 10.77 0.72 12.60
C GLU A 41 10.71 1.62 11.36
N VAL A 42 10.38 2.88 11.59
CA VAL A 42 10.35 3.91 10.56
C VAL A 42 11.79 4.30 10.19
N LYS A 43 12.10 4.34 8.90
CA LYS A 43 13.42 4.64 8.36
C LYS A 43 13.39 5.86 7.45
N LYS A 44 14.53 6.56 7.33
CA LYS A 44 14.71 7.67 6.38
C LYS A 44 15.06 7.19 4.96
N THR A 45 15.35 5.91 4.79
CA THR A 45 15.67 5.31 3.49
C THR A 45 14.65 4.24 3.10
N PRO A 46 14.32 4.12 1.81
CA PRO A 46 13.39 3.10 1.33
C PRO A 46 14.01 1.71 1.46
N MET A 47 13.17 0.71 1.67
CA MET A 47 13.58 -0.67 1.83
C MET A 47 12.99 -1.53 0.72
N ILE A 48 13.81 -1.80 -0.30
CA ILE A 48 13.41 -2.57 -1.47
C ILE A 48 13.78 -4.04 -1.24
N PRO A 49 12.81 -4.97 -1.14
CA PRO A 49 13.07 -6.34 -0.72
C PRO A 49 13.72 -7.24 -1.79
N PHE A 50 13.75 -6.80 -3.05
CA PHE A 50 14.40 -7.53 -4.15
C PHE A 50 14.77 -6.60 -5.30
N SER A 51 15.76 -6.97 -6.11
CA SER A 51 16.18 -6.19 -7.28
C SER A 51 15.04 -6.01 -8.28
N GLN A 52 14.83 -4.78 -8.73
CA GLN A 52 13.85 -4.42 -9.76
C GLN A 52 14.45 -4.37 -11.17
N GLU A 53 15.71 -4.74 -11.31
CA GLU A 53 16.42 -4.75 -12.59
C GLU A 53 15.75 -5.72 -13.58
N GLY A 54 15.60 -5.27 -14.83
CA GLY A 54 14.96 -6.05 -15.90
C GLY A 54 13.44 -6.16 -15.79
N LEU A 55 12.81 -5.56 -14.77
CA LEU A 55 11.36 -5.40 -14.73
C LEU A 55 10.93 -4.27 -15.66
N TYR A 56 9.73 -4.41 -16.24
CA TYR A 56 9.15 -3.40 -17.12
C TYR A 56 7.86 -2.83 -16.54
N GLU A 57 7.61 -1.56 -16.80
CA GLU A 57 6.38 -0.89 -16.38
C GLU A 57 5.21 -1.32 -17.26
N TYR A 58 4.14 -1.81 -16.63
CA TYR A 58 2.93 -2.22 -17.31
C TYR A 58 2.12 -0.99 -17.74
N LYS A 59 2.10 -0.72 -19.04
CA LYS A 59 1.37 0.42 -19.64
C LYS A 59 -0.12 0.16 -19.89
N GLY A 60 -0.64 -0.98 -19.44
CA GLY A 60 -2.01 -1.41 -19.75
C GLY A 60 -2.15 -2.01 -21.15
N ASP A 61 -3.16 -2.86 -21.32
CA ASP A 61 -3.64 -3.31 -22.64
C ASP A 61 -4.65 -2.30 -23.20
N ASN A 62 -4.94 -2.28 -24.50
CA ASN A 62 -5.92 -1.35 -25.10
C ASN A 62 -7.33 -1.46 -24.46
N HIS A 63 -7.64 -2.58 -23.80
CA HIS A 63 -8.86 -2.78 -23.02
C HIS A 63 -8.71 -2.54 -21.50
N LYS A 64 -7.49 -2.29 -21.00
CA LYS A 64 -7.16 -2.12 -19.57
C LYS A 64 -6.36 -0.86 -19.24
N LYS A 65 -6.03 -0.04 -20.25
CA LYS A 65 -5.22 1.19 -20.17
C LYS A 65 -5.70 2.22 -19.14
N HIS A 66 -6.95 2.14 -18.69
CA HIS A 66 -7.58 3.10 -17.78
C HIS A 66 -8.05 2.49 -16.45
N VAL A 67 -7.71 1.23 -16.16
CA VAL A 67 -8.39 0.52 -15.06
C VAL A 67 -7.91 1.00 -13.68
N ILE A 68 -6.71 1.57 -13.52
CA ILE A 68 -6.27 2.09 -12.22
C ILE A 68 -5.40 3.37 -12.36
N PRO A 69 -5.98 4.58 -12.31
CA PRO A 69 -5.27 5.84 -12.60
C PRO A 69 -4.16 6.18 -11.59
N ASP A 70 -4.22 5.63 -10.38
CA ASP A 70 -3.30 5.97 -9.29
C ASP A 70 -2.23 4.90 -9.04
N VAL A 71 -2.03 3.98 -9.98
CA VAL A 71 -1.16 2.81 -9.77
C VAL A 71 -0.14 2.64 -10.88
N ARG A 72 1.11 2.45 -10.47
CA ARG A 72 2.21 1.98 -11.33
C ARG A 72 2.50 0.53 -11.01
N ILE A 73 2.66 -0.31 -12.03
CA ILE A 73 2.88 -1.75 -11.86
C ILE A 73 4.15 -2.14 -12.60
N LEU A 74 5.09 -2.78 -11.91
CA LEU A 74 6.20 -3.46 -12.55
C LEU A 74 5.90 -4.93 -12.75
N CYS A 75 6.26 -5.42 -13.94
CA CYS A 75 6.06 -6.80 -14.35
C CYS A 75 7.39 -7.49 -14.66
N SER A 76 7.43 -8.79 -14.40
CA SER A 76 8.53 -9.66 -14.80
C SER A 76 8.41 -10.03 -16.28
N PRO A 77 9.49 -9.92 -17.10
CA PRO A 77 9.48 -10.38 -18.49
C PRO A 77 9.29 -11.90 -18.60
N ILE A 78 9.72 -12.63 -17.57
CA ILE A 78 9.51 -14.07 -17.47
C ILE A 78 8.06 -14.32 -17.03
N PHE A 79 7.30 -15.04 -17.84
CA PHE A 79 5.92 -15.51 -17.59
C PHE A 79 5.83 -16.58 -16.48
N LYS A 80 6.64 -16.48 -15.43
CA LYS A 80 6.34 -17.18 -14.18
C LYS A 80 5.08 -16.52 -13.62
N SER A 81 4.02 -17.29 -13.39
CA SER A 81 2.78 -16.78 -12.81
C SER A 81 3.04 -16.39 -11.36
N TYR A 82 3.48 -15.15 -11.14
CA TYR A 82 3.45 -14.48 -9.85
C TYR A 82 2.00 -14.09 -9.63
N CYS A 83 1.16 -15.07 -9.30
CA CYS A 83 -0.25 -14.81 -9.06
C CYS A 83 -0.34 -13.76 -7.95
N ALA A 84 -0.64 -12.51 -8.33
CA ALA A 84 -1.18 -11.53 -7.40
C ALA A 84 -2.33 -12.24 -6.70
N SER A 85 -2.24 -12.30 -5.38
CA SER A 85 -3.12 -13.14 -4.60
C SER A 85 -4.58 -12.73 -4.85
N SER A 86 -5.52 -13.67 -4.74
CA SER A 86 -6.93 -13.37 -5.00
C SER A 86 -7.42 -12.19 -4.16
N LYS A 87 -6.88 -12.07 -2.94
CA LYS A 87 -7.10 -10.97 -2.00
C LYS A 87 -6.54 -9.64 -2.50
N ILE A 88 -5.34 -9.58 -3.07
CA ILE A 88 -4.80 -8.33 -3.63
C ILE A 88 -5.65 -7.85 -4.79
N ASN A 89 -6.01 -8.75 -5.72
CA ASN A 89 -6.89 -8.38 -6.83
C ASN A 89 -8.24 -7.83 -6.37
N LYS A 90 -8.88 -8.52 -5.40
CA LYS A 90 -10.13 -8.05 -4.79
C LYS A 90 -9.94 -6.70 -4.09
N PHE A 91 -8.84 -6.54 -3.35
CA PHE A 91 -8.50 -5.29 -2.68
C PHE A 91 -8.34 -4.14 -3.67
N MET A 92 -7.67 -4.35 -4.82
CA MET A 92 -7.54 -3.29 -5.83
C MET A 92 -8.89 -2.89 -6.42
N ILE A 93 -9.78 -3.87 -6.66
CA ILE A 93 -11.16 -3.60 -7.11
C ILE A 93 -11.90 -2.74 -6.08
N ASP A 94 -11.82 -3.14 -4.79
CA ASP A 94 -12.48 -2.43 -3.70
C ASP A 94 -11.91 -1.02 -3.48
N LEU A 95 -10.59 -0.88 -3.48
CA LEU A 95 -9.88 0.37 -3.21
C LEU A 95 -10.23 1.45 -4.25
N PHE A 96 -10.28 1.05 -5.51
CA PHE A 96 -10.56 1.96 -6.63
C PHE A 96 -12.03 1.97 -7.06
N LYS A 97 -12.91 1.27 -6.33
CA LYS A 97 -14.34 1.14 -6.65
C LYS A 97 -14.57 0.78 -8.12
N LEU A 98 -13.76 -0.12 -8.66
CA LEU A 98 -13.79 -0.46 -10.09
C LEU A 98 -15.12 -1.13 -10.41
N ARG A 99 -15.97 -0.44 -11.20
CA ARG A 99 -17.21 -1.03 -11.73
C ARG A 99 -16.83 -1.99 -12.86
N ILE A 100 -16.81 -3.28 -12.55
CA ILE A 100 -16.71 -4.32 -13.58
C ILE A 100 -18.09 -4.45 -14.21
N HIS A 101 -18.32 -3.82 -15.36
CA HIS A 101 -19.54 -4.04 -16.14
C HIS A 101 -19.54 -5.48 -16.64
N GLU A 102 -20.56 -6.26 -16.26
CA GLU A 102 -20.65 -7.68 -16.61
C GLU A 102 -20.98 -7.91 -18.10
N ASP A 103 -21.50 -6.92 -18.82
CA ASP A 103 -22.39 -7.18 -19.97
C ASP A 103 -21.83 -7.03 -21.39
N ASP A 104 -20.53 -6.82 -21.57
CA ASP A 104 -19.98 -6.81 -22.95
C ASP A 104 -19.57 -8.24 -23.31
N GLY A 105 -20.46 -8.98 -23.98
CA GLY A 105 -20.40 -10.41 -24.32
C GLY A 105 -19.21 -10.91 -25.14
N THR A 106 -18.13 -10.13 -25.26
CA THR A 106 -16.97 -10.40 -26.15
C THR A 106 -15.66 -10.65 -25.41
N SER A 107 -15.65 -10.62 -24.08
CA SER A 107 -14.46 -10.83 -23.26
C SER A 107 -14.52 -12.17 -22.54
N THR A 108 -13.57 -13.06 -22.82
CA THR A 108 -13.40 -14.35 -22.13
C THR A 108 -13.40 -14.15 -20.61
N ARG A 109 -14.15 -15.00 -19.88
CA ARG A 109 -14.39 -14.98 -18.42
C ARG A 109 -13.17 -14.73 -17.51
N LEU A 110 -11.95 -14.84 -18.03
CA LEU A 110 -10.68 -14.72 -17.31
C LEU A 110 -10.10 -13.29 -17.31
N GLY A 111 -10.48 -12.44 -18.26
CA GLY A 111 -9.96 -11.07 -18.41
C GLY A 111 -10.60 -10.04 -17.47
N LYS A 112 -11.86 -10.27 -17.07
CA LYS A 112 -12.71 -9.35 -16.31
C LYS A 112 -12.53 -9.38 -14.77
N LYS A 113 -11.83 -10.36 -14.18
CA LYS A 113 -11.73 -10.54 -12.71
C LYS A 113 -10.40 -10.10 -12.06
N CYS A 114 -9.39 -9.78 -12.85
CA CYS A 114 -8.02 -9.55 -12.38
C CYS A 114 -7.52 -8.21 -12.94
N PRO A 115 -7.60 -7.11 -12.16
CA PRO A 115 -7.11 -5.81 -12.61
C PRO A 115 -5.58 -5.80 -12.73
N LEU A 116 -4.89 -6.67 -12.00
CA LEU A 116 -3.44 -6.79 -12.04
C LEU A 116 -2.98 -7.82 -13.07
N PRO A 117 -1.85 -7.58 -13.76
CA PRO A 117 -1.25 -8.58 -14.64
C PRO A 117 -0.70 -9.76 -13.82
N LYS A 118 -0.76 -10.98 -14.38
CA LYS A 118 -0.35 -12.24 -13.70
C LYS A 118 1.15 -12.33 -13.41
N ASN A 119 1.96 -11.47 -14.01
CA ASN A 119 3.39 -11.37 -13.83
C ASN A 119 3.78 -10.09 -13.05
N ALA A 120 2.82 -9.44 -12.37
CA ALA A 120 3.09 -8.32 -11.48
C ALA A 120 4.11 -8.69 -10.41
N ARG A 121 5.05 -7.79 -10.14
CA ARG A 121 6.12 -7.91 -9.15
C ARG A 121 6.07 -6.79 -8.12
N VAL A 122 5.79 -5.57 -8.57
CA VAL A 122 5.65 -4.40 -7.70
C VAL A 122 4.38 -3.67 -8.09
N ILE A 123 3.59 -3.29 -7.10
CA ILE A 123 2.38 -2.47 -7.28
C ILE A 123 2.58 -1.22 -6.43
N SER A 124 2.77 -0.08 -7.07
CA SER A 124 2.90 1.22 -6.40
C SER A 124 1.59 1.97 -6.49
N ILE A 125 1.07 2.41 -5.36
CA ILE A 125 -0.22 3.07 -5.18
C ILE A 125 0.03 4.44 -4.60
N LYS A 126 -0.29 5.51 -5.34
CA LYS A 126 -0.20 6.88 -4.80
C LYS A 126 -1.45 7.24 -4.00
N MET A 127 -1.29 8.09 -2.99
CA MET A 127 -2.41 8.67 -2.24
C MET A 127 -2.86 10.02 -2.84
N ASN A 128 -4.05 10.48 -2.44
CA ASN A 128 -4.58 11.77 -2.87
C ASN A 128 -3.65 12.92 -2.47
N GLY A 129 -3.46 13.88 -3.38
CA GLY A 129 -2.53 14.98 -3.17
C GLY A 129 -1.08 14.69 -3.57
N PHE A 130 -0.80 13.45 -3.98
CA PHE A 130 0.52 13.03 -4.46
C PHE A 130 0.45 12.55 -5.91
N LYS A 131 1.58 12.68 -6.60
CA LYS A 131 1.89 12.07 -7.91
C LYS A 131 3.03 11.06 -7.72
N HIS A 132 3.15 10.12 -8.66
CA HIS A 132 4.30 9.22 -8.69
C HIS A 132 5.57 10.01 -9.04
N GLY A 133 6.65 9.75 -8.31
CA GLY A 133 7.99 10.24 -8.61
C GLY A 133 8.69 9.39 -9.67
N LYS A 134 10.02 9.50 -9.74
CA LYS A 134 10.83 8.74 -10.68
C LYS A 134 10.81 7.25 -10.30
N GLU A 135 11.20 6.96 -9.07
CA GLU A 135 11.18 5.61 -8.51
C GLU A 135 9.78 5.24 -8.02
N LEU A 136 9.46 3.94 -7.95
CA LEU A 136 8.10 3.49 -7.58
C LEU A 136 7.69 3.79 -6.14
N HIS A 137 8.66 3.98 -5.26
CA HIS A 137 8.42 4.30 -3.86
C HIS A 137 8.44 5.81 -3.58
N GLU A 138 8.72 6.62 -4.59
CA GLU A 138 8.72 8.08 -4.52
C GLU A 138 7.33 8.61 -4.85
N PHE A 139 6.82 9.45 -3.97
CA PHE A 139 5.51 10.09 -4.12
C PHE A 139 5.68 11.57 -3.82
N GLU A 140 5.55 12.40 -4.84
CA GLU A 140 5.77 13.84 -4.74
C GLU A 140 4.43 14.56 -4.50
N PRO A 141 4.35 15.53 -3.57
CA PRO A 141 3.16 16.36 -3.43
C PRO A 141 2.87 17.10 -4.76
N ILE A 142 1.60 17.12 -5.17
CA ILE A 142 1.18 17.79 -6.41
C ILE A 142 1.46 19.30 -6.35
N ASP A 143 1.30 19.89 -5.17
CA ASP A 143 1.49 21.31 -4.92
C ASP A 143 2.97 21.69 -4.65
N GLY A 144 3.89 20.75 -4.84
CA GLY A 144 5.32 20.93 -4.55
C GLY A 144 5.71 20.57 -3.11
N ALA A 145 7.01 20.32 -2.95
CA ALA A 145 7.61 20.00 -1.66
C ALA A 145 7.87 21.28 -0.85
N ALA A 146 7.40 21.31 0.38
CA ALA A 146 7.68 22.38 1.33
C ALA A 146 9.15 22.36 1.79
N HIS A 147 9.66 23.53 2.17
CA HIS A 147 11.02 23.67 2.68
C HIS A 147 11.18 22.89 4.00
N GLY A 148 12.30 22.16 4.14
CA GLY A 148 12.56 21.32 5.30
C GLY A 148 11.70 20.06 5.39
N SER A 149 10.92 19.73 4.35
CA SER A 149 10.20 18.46 4.30
C SER A 149 11.15 17.28 4.09
N SER A 150 10.73 16.10 4.55
CA SER A 150 11.50 14.86 4.41
C SER A 150 10.58 13.68 4.12
N TYR A 151 11.17 12.52 3.81
CA TYR A 151 10.43 11.28 3.61
C TYR A 151 10.81 10.24 4.66
N GLU A 152 9.81 9.44 5.03
CA GLU A 152 9.91 8.33 5.96
C GLU A 152 9.28 7.09 5.36
N PHE A 153 9.84 5.92 5.69
CA PHE A 153 9.46 4.65 5.11
C PHE A 153 9.23 3.63 6.20
N GLN A 154 8.16 2.84 6.07
CA GLN A 154 7.83 1.79 7.02
C GLN A 154 7.39 0.52 6.28
N MET A 155 7.93 -0.63 6.67
CA MET A 155 7.55 -1.91 6.10
C MET A 155 6.50 -2.61 6.97
N PHE A 156 5.54 -3.23 6.32
CA PHE A 156 4.48 -4.03 6.90
C PHE A 156 4.49 -5.44 6.31
N GLY A 157 4.08 -6.38 7.15
CA GLY A 157 3.81 -7.77 6.81
C GLY A 157 5.02 -8.50 6.24
N ASP A 158 6.10 -8.59 7.00
CA ASP A 158 7.32 -9.31 6.58
C ASP A 158 7.87 -8.78 5.24
N GLN A 159 8.03 -7.45 5.18
CA GLN A 159 8.61 -6.71 4.06
C GLN A 159 7.80 -6.84 2.76
N LYS A 160 6.47 -6.99 2.86
CA LYS A 160 5.57 -7.15 1.70
C LYS A 160 4.93 -5.86 1.27
N ILE A 161 4.72 -4.92 2.18
CA ILE A 161 4.14 -3.62 1.90
C ILE A 161 5.07 -2.54 2.47
N GLN A 162 5.46 -1.56 1.68
CA GLN A 162 6.12 -0.35 2.17
C GLN A 162 5.12 0.79 2.13
N ALA A 163 4.96 1.50 3.25
CA ALA A 163 4.35 2.82 3.27
C ALA A 163 5.46 3.87 3.11
N THR A 164 5.18 4.89 2.29
CA THR A 164 5.98 6.10 2.21
C THR A 164 5.18 7.24 2.82
N TYR A 165 5.80 7.95 3.74
CA TYR A 165 5.25 9.12 4.41
C TYR A 165 6.03 10.36 4.02
N TYR A 166 5.30 11.43 3.68
CA TYR A 166 5.84 12.76 3.48
C TYR A 166 5.71 13.54 4.78
N VAL A 167 6.83 14.03 5.33
CA VAL A 167 6.85 14.74 6.61
C VAL A 167 7.07 16.23 6.39
N GLU A 168 6.13 17.04 6.83
CA GLU A 168 6.14 18.50 6.71
C GLU A 168 5.67 19.14 8.02
N GLY A 169 6.49 20.03 8.60
CA GLY A 169 6.16 20.74 9.84
C GLY A 169 5.85 19.80 11.02
N GLY A 170 6.56 18.66 11.10
CA GLY A 170 6.34 17.63 12.13
C GLY A 170 5.12 16.74 11.91
N VAL A 171 4.36 16.92 10.83
CA VAL A 171 3.20 16.10 10.48
C VAL A 171 3.57 15.09 9.40
N SER A 172 3.24 13.82 9.62
CA SER A 172 3.53 12.72 8.71
C SER A 172 2.30 12.36 7.87
N TYR A 173 2.35 12.63 6.57
CA TYR A 173 1.27 12.40 5.61
C TYR A 173 1.51 11.11 4.84
N PRO A 174 0.57 10.16 4.80
CA PRO A 174 0.71 8.96 3.96
C PRO A 174 0.72 9.36 2.47
N ALA A 175 1.87 9.21 1.82
CA ALA A 175 2.09 9.65 0.44
C ALA A 175 1.78 8.54 -0.57
N GLY A 176 2.04 7.28 -0.21
CA GLY A 176 1.76 6.13 -1.06
C GLY A 176 2.25 4.81 -0.47
N TYR A 177 1.96 3.72 -1.19
CA TYR A 177 2.27 2.35 -0.80
C TYR A 177 2.89 1.56 -1.94
N CYS A 178 3.89 0.74 -1.65
CA CYS A 178 4.44 -0.25 -2.56
C CYS A 178 4.15 -1.66 -2.05
N ILE A 179 3.52 -2.51 -2.86
CA ILE A 179 3.29 -3.92 -2.57
C ILE A 179 4.29 -4.76 -3.37
N TYR A 180 5.03 -5.60 -2.68
CA TYR A 180 6.13 -6.40 -3.21
C TYR A 180 5.75 -7.89 -3.32
N LEU A 181 5.77 -8.40 -4.54
CA LEU A 181 5.52 -9.80 -4.87
C LEU A 181 6.87 -10.46 -5.21
N SER A 182 7.64 -10.82 -4.17
CA SER A 182 9.02 -11.29 -4.34
C SER A 182 9.15 -12.72 -4.87
N LYS A 183 8.16 -13.57 -4.63
CA LYS A 183 8.15 -15.00 -5.01
C LYS A 183 6.77 -15.46 -5.46
N THR A 184 6.71 -16.61 -6.11
CA THR A 184 5.44 -17.28 -6.44
C THR A 184 4.85 -17.96 -5.21
N GLY A 185 3.55 -18.25 -5.23
CA GLY A 185 2.88 -18.98 -4.13
C GLY A 185 2.70 -18.17 -2.84
N LEU A 186 2.69 -16.83 -2.93
CA LEU A 186 2.38 -15.97 -1.79
C LEU A 186 0.93 -16.19 -1.34
N ARG A 187 0.74 -16.31 -0.03
CA ARG A 187 -0.57 -16.54 0.56
C ARG A 187 -1.29 -15.22 0.85
N ASP A 188 -2.61 -15.25 0.80
CA ASP A 188 -3.47 -14.08 1.06
C ASP A 188 -3.27 -13.52 2.47
N GLU A 189 -2.92 -14.38 3.44
CA GLU A 189 -2.69 -14.01 4.84
C GLU A 189 -1.38 -13.22 5.07
N GLU A 190 -0.46 -13.21 4.09
CA GLU A 190 0.84 -12.53 4.19
C GLU A 190 0.76 -11.01 3.95
N PHE A 191 -0.38 -10.50 3.45
CA PHE A 191 -0.57 -9.09 3.12
C PHE A 191 -1.56 -8.39 4.08
N PRO A 192 -1.09 -7.47 4.94
CA PRO A 192 -1.94 -6.67 5.83
C PRO A 192 -2.58 -5.49 5.07
N LEU A 193 -3.45 -5.79 4.10
CA LEU A 193 -4.06 -4.78 3.22
C LEU A 193 -4.98 -3.78 3.96
N ASP A 194 -5.43 -4.13 5.16
CA ASP A 194 -6.26 -3.25 6.00
C ASP A 194 -5.52 -1.96 6.38
N VAL A 195 -4.18 -2.02 6.50
CA VAL A 195 -3.33 -0.84 6.75
C VAL A 195 -3.49 0.21 5.66
N ILE A 196 -3.53 -0.23 4.40
CA ILE A 196 -3.68 0.67 3.25
C ILE A 196 -5.10 1.24 3.22
N ARG A 197 -6.11 0.42 3.56
CA ARG A 197 -7.51 0.85 3.56
C ARG A 197 -7.73 1.95 4.60
N GLU A 198 -7.30 1.72 5.84
CA GLU A 198 -7.46 2.67 6.94
C GLU A 198 -6.71 3.98 6.68
N SER A 199 -5.46 3.87 6.22
CA SER A 199 -4.64 5.04 5.94
C SER A 199 -5.12 5.85 4.73
N SER A 200 -5.73 5.22 3.72
CA SER A 200 -6.21 5.94 2.52
C SER A 200 -7.30 6.96 2.86
N PHE A 201 -8.19 6.63 3.79
CA PHE A 201 -9.23 7.54 4.26
C PHE A 201 -8.63 8.71 5.03
N LEU A 202 -7.68 8.42 5.93
CA LEU A 202 -6.97 9.43 6.71
C LEU A 202 -6.12 10.35 5.82
N ALA A 203 -5.43 9.80 4.83
CA ALA A 203 -4.61 10.56 3.87
C ALA A 203 -5.45 11.60 3.13
N ALA A 204 -6.67 11.25 2.72
CA ALA A 204 -7.59 12.20 2.08
C ALA A 204 -7.97 13.36 3.02
N GLN A 205 -8.24 13.08 4.30
CA GLN A 205 -8.53 14.12 5.29
C GLN A 205 -7.32 15.02 5.57
N MET A 206 -6.14 14.42 5.76
CA MET A 206 -4.91 15.16 6.04
C MET A 206 -4.50 16.04 4.85
N TYR A 207 -4.67 15.57 3.62
CA TYR A 207 -4.43 16.38 2.44
C TYR A 207 -5.33 17.63 2.39
N LEU A 208 -6.63 17.48 2.68
CA LEU A 208 -7.54 18.63 2.77
C LEU A 208 -7.10 19.61 3.87
N TRP A 209 -6.58 19.10 4.98
CA TRP A 209 -6.04 19.91 6.07
C TRP A 209 -4.81 20.70 5.63
N ARG A 210 -3.87 20.04 4.95
CA ARG A 210 -2.67 20.66 4.36
C ARG A 210 -3.06 21.78 3.39
N MET A 211 -4.03 21.53 2.50
CA MET A 211 -4.51 22.53 1.54
C MET A 211 -5.13 23.76 2.22
N ARG A 212 -5.87 23.58 3.32
CA ARG A 212 -6.42 24.70 4.10
C ARG A 212 -5.31 25.53 4.74
N ARG A 213 -4.33 24.86 5.34
CA ARG A 213 -3.16 25.52 5.96
C ARG A 213 -2.38 26.34 4.93
N MET A 214 -2.09 25.78 3.76
CA MET A 214 -1.39 26.51 2.70
C MET A 214 -2.17 27.74 2.21
N ARG A 215 -3.50 27.66 2.10
CA ARG A 215 -4.32 28.83 1.74
C ARG A 215 -4.29 29.93 2.80
N GLN A 216 -4.30 29.56 4.08
CA GLN A 216 -4.20 30.55 5.18
C GLN A 216 -2.86 31.26 5.15
N VAL A 217 -1.75 30.53 4.98
CA VAL A 217 -0.41 31.13 4.84
C VAL A 217 -0.34 32.05 3.62
N ALA A 218 -0.90 31.64 2.48
CA ALA A 218 -0.90 32.44 1.26
C ALA A 218 -1.81 33.70 1.32
N SER A 219 -2.76 33.74 2.26
CA SER A 219 -3.67 34.88 2.46
C SER A 219 -3.29 35.76 3.65
N ALA A 220 -2.22 35.41 4.37
CA ALA A 220 -1.66 36.26 5.41
C ALA A 220 -1.10 37.54 4.76
N PRO A 221 -1.45 38.73 5.27
CA PRO A 221 -0.88 39.97 4.75
C PRO A 221 0.64 39.93 4.93
N MET A 222 1.40 40.11 3.85
CA MET A 222 2.81 40.42 3.95
C MET A 222 2.90 41.82 4.56
N GLU A 223 3.40 41.95 5.78
CA GLU A 223 3.87 43.25 6.26
C GLU A 223 5.00 43.69 5.33
N GLU A 224 4.78 44.80 4.62
CA GLU A 224 5.86 45.48 3.89
C GLU A 224 6.88 45.94 4.92
N ASP A 225 8.07 45.34 4.87
CA ASP A 225 9.24 45.72 5.65
C ASP A 225 9.66 47.13 5.22
N ASP A 226 9.22 48.14 5.96
CA ASP A 226 9.43 49.56 5.69
C ASP A 226 10.83 50.04 6.09
N GLY A 227 11.85 49.18 6.00
CA GLY A 227 13.26 49.58 5.90
C GLY A 227 13.80 50.48 7.03
N SER A 228 13.12 50.58 8.17
CA SER A 228 13.52 51.51 9.24
C SER A 228 13.08 51.04 10.62
N GLN A 229 13.68 49.96 11.12
CA GLN A 229 14.35 49.93 12.44
C GLN A 229 14.84 48.52 12.78
N GLY A 230 15.91 48.48 13.57
CA GLY A 230 16.72 47.29 13.82
C GLY A 230 15.94 46.07 14.30
N GLY A 231 16.41 44.92 13.80
CA GLY A 231 15.81 43.61 14.02
C GLY A 231 15.53 43.30 15.48
N ARG A 232 14.25 43.11 15.77
CA ARG A 232 13.79 42.04 16.66
C ARG A 232 13.08 41.02 15.79
N LEU A 233 13.50 39.76 15.92
CA LEU A 233 12.71 38.63 15.46
C LEU A 233 11.30 38.78 16.04
N CYS A 234 10.29 38.91 15.18
CA CYS A 234 8.89 38.79 15.58
C CYS A 234 8.61 37.32 15.95
N GLU A 235 8.85 36.97 17.21
CA GLU A 235 8.06 35.97 17.93
C GLU A 235 6.63 36.53 18.06
N GLY A 236 5.78 36.32 17.06
CA GLY A 236 4.47 36.99 17.08
C GLY A 236 3.45 36.54 16.05
N LEU A 237 3.61 35.35 15.46
CA LEU A 237 2.49 34.67 14.79
C LEU A 237 2.19 33.40 15.59
N GLU A 238 1.51 33.57 16.72
CA GLU A 238 0.67 32.51 17.26
C GLU A 238 -0.44 32.27 16.23
N MET A 239 -0.15 31.42 15.23
CA MET A 239 -1.19 30.70 14.51
C MET A 239 -2.11 30.12 15.57
N GLU A 240 -3.37 30.52 15.55
CA GLU A 240 -4.45 29.89 16.32
C GLU A 240 -4.22 28.38 16.25
N ARG A 241 -3.88 27.82 17.41
CA ARG A 241 -3.40 26.44 17.56
C ARG A 241 -4.58 25.51 17.32
N GLN A 242 -4.96 25.35 16.05
CA GLN A 242 -5.77 24.22 15.64
C GLN A 242 -4.90 23.01 15.85
N ASP A 243 -5.22 22.24 16.89
CA ASP A 243 -4.50 21.04 17.23
C ASP A 243 -4.32 20.21 15.95
N PRO A 244 -3.07 19.89 15.57
CA PRO A 244 -2.87 18.99 14.45
C PRO A 244 -3.66 17.71 14.73
N PRO A 245 -4.20 17.03 13.70
CA PRO A 245 -4.74 15.70 13.90
C PRO A 245 -3.69 14.88 14.65
N PRO A 246 -4.10 14.09 15.66
CA PRO A 246 -3.17 13.48 16.61
C PRO A 246 -2.04 12.81 15.85
N PRO A 247 -0.76 13.04 16.23
CA PRO A 247 0.35 12.39 15.58
C PRO A 247 0.12 10.88 15.63
N TYR A 248 0.46 10.19 14.55
CA TYR A 248 0.40 8.73 14.52
C TYR A 248 1.20 8.18 15.70
N GLY A 249 0.50 7.79 16.76
CA GLY A 249 0.90 6.63 17.52
C GLY A 249 1.03 5.51 16.50
N THR A 250 2.15 4.81 16.53
CA THR A 250 2.40 3.58 15.77
C THR A 250 1.08 2.85 15.55
N ILE A 251 0.66 2.65 14.29
CA ILE A 251 -0.55 1.86 13.99
C ILE A 251 -0.27 0.46 14.53
N HIS A 252 -0.70 0.21 15.76
CA HIS A 252 -0.69 -1.09 16.37
C HIS A 252 -1.86 -1.83 15.76
N ILE A 253 -1.59 -2.55 14.67
CA ILE A 253 -2.52 -3.53 14.12
C ILE A 253 -2.63 -4.63 15.19
N VAL A 254 -3.63 -4.53 16.08
CA VAL A 254 -3.91 -5.54 17.12
C VAL A 254 -4.41 -6.82 16.46
#